data_AF-A0A0S2SZQ1-F1
#
_entry.id   AF-A0A0S2SZQ1-F1
#
_cell.length_a   1.000
_cell.length_b   1.000
_cell.length_c   1.000
_cell.angle_alpha   90.00
_cell.angle_beta   90.00
_cell.angle_gamma   90.00
#
_symmetry.space_group_name_H-M   'P 1'
#
loop_
_entity.id
_entity.type
_entity.pdbx_description
1 polymer ?
#
loop_
_entity_poly.entity_id
_entity_poly.type
_entity_poly.pdbx_seq_one_letter_code
_entity_poly.pdbx_strand_id
1 'polypeptide(L)'
;QVITIGNERFRCPEALFQPSFLGMEACGIHETTYNSIMKCDVDIRKDLYANTVLSGGTTMYPGIADRMQKEITALAPSTMKIKIIAPPERKYSVWIGGSILASLSTFQQM
;
A
#
# COMPACT_ATOMS: atom_id res chain seq x y z
N GLN A 1 -14.10 -19.30 27.60
CA GLN A 1 -15.23 -18.77 26.81
C GLN A 1 -14.76 -18.61 25.36
N VAL A 2 -15.56 -19.05 24.37
CA VAL A 2 -15.25 -18.92 22.94
C VAL A 2 -16.16 -17.86 22.34
N ILE A 3 -15.62 -16.95 21.52
CA ILE A 3 -16.37 -15.89 20.83
C ILE A 3 -16.26 -16.11 19.32
N THR A 4 -17.40 -16.08 18.63
CA THR A 4 -17.45 -16.20 17.16
C THR A 4 -17.35 -14.82 16.53
N ILE A 5 -16.43 -14.65 15.58
CA ILE A 5 -16.25 -13.42 14.80
C ILE A 5 -16.68 -13.69 13.35
N GLY A 6 -17.65 -12.92 12.86
CA GLY A 6 -18.21 -13.04 11.52
C GLY A 6 -17.69 -11.93 10.60
N ASN A 7 -18.58 -11.02 10.22
CA ASN A 7 -18.31 -9.99 9.22
C ASN A 7 -17.30 -8.93 9.68
N GLU A 8 -17.04 -8.85 10.99
CA GLU A 8 -16.04 -7.96 11.57
C GLU A 8 -14.65 -8.21 10.99
N ARG A 9 -14.37 -9.45 10.55
CA ARG A 9 -13.10 -9.86 9.95
C ARG A 9 -12.73 -9.05 8.70
N PHE A 10 -13.71 -8.58 7.94
CA PHE A 10 -13.49 -7.75 6.74
C PHE A 10 -14.00 -6.32 6.90
N ARG A 11 -15.01 -6.07 7.75
CA ARG A 11 -15.46 -4.70 8.02
C ARG A 11 -14.41 -3.86 8.74
N CYS A 12 -13.61 -4.46 9.62
CA CYS A 12 -12.53 -3.76 10.31
C CYS A 12 -11.47 -3.20 9.33
N PRO A 13 -10.84 -4.01 8.45
CA PRO A 13 -9.88 -3.48 7.49
C PRO A 13 -10.51 -2.61 6.38
N GLU A 14 -11.82 -2.67 6.17
CA GLU A 14 -12.50 -1.79 5.20
C GLU A 14 -12.35 -0.32 5.55
N ALA A 15 -12.18 0.03 6.84
CA ALA A 15 -11.91 1.40 7.27
C ALA A 15 -10.65 2.01 6.65
N LEU A 16 -9.70 1.19 6.16
CA LEU A 16 -8.53 1.66 5.40
C LEU A 16 -8.91 2.20 4.02
N PHE A 17 -9.98 1.67 3.41
CA PHE A 17 -10.49 2.10 2.11
C PHE A 17 -11.67 3.07 2.25
N GLN A 18 -12.45 2.96 3.32
CA GLN A 18 -13.59 3.80 3.63
C GLN A 18 -13.50 4.35 5.07
N PRO A 19 -12.66 5.37 5.32
CA PRO A 19 -12.47 5.94 6.66
C PRO A 19 -13.74 6.55 7.28
N SER A 20 -14.74 6.87 6.44
CA SER A 20 -16.06 7.35 6.89
C SER A 20 -16.77 6.37 7.82
N PHE A 21 -16.45 5.07 7.78
CA PHE A 21 -16.96 4.07 8.73
C PHE A 21 -16.51 4.32 10.17
N LEU A 22 -15.43 5.08 10.35
CA LEU A 22 -14.93 5.52 11.66
C LEU A 22 -15.35 6.97 11.98
N GLY A 23 -16.21 7.58 11.15
CA GLY A 23 -16.56 9.00 11.27
C GLY A 23 -15.42 9.95 10.90
N MET A 24 -14.41 9.46 10.16
CA MET A 24 -13.27 10.26 9.73
C MET A 24 -13.50 10.83 8.32
N GLU A 25 -13.34 12.14 8.17
CA GLU A 25 -13.31 12.81 6.87
C GLU A 25 -11.90 12.71 6.26
N ALA A 26 -11.51 11.48 5.91
CA ALA A 26 -10.24 11.18 5.26
C ALA A 26 -10.46 10.32 4.02
N CYS A 27 -9.57 10.46 3.04
CA CYS A 27 -9.55 9.60 1.86
C CYS A 27 -9.01 8.21 2.21
N GLY A 28 -9.49 7.19 1.50
CA GLY A 28 -8.97 5.83 1.65
C GLY A 28 -7.53 5.72 1.16
N ILE A 29 -6.84 4.63 1.51
CA ILE A 29 -5.43 4.43 1.11
C ILE A 29 -5.25 4.41 -0.41
N HIS A 30 -6.20 3.85 -1.15
CA HIS A 30 -6.23 3.82 -2.62
C HIS A 30 -6.30 5.22 -3.25
N GLU A 31 -7.23 6.06 -2.80
CA GLU A 31 -7.33 7.45 -3.20
C GLU A 31 -6.11 8.27 -2.78
N THR A 32 -5.60 8.06 -1.56
CA THR A 32 -4.40 8.73 -1.06
C THR A 32 -3.19 8.43 -1.94
N THR A 33 -3.00 7.16 -2.32
CA THR A 33 -1.93 6.75 -3.24
C THR A 33 -2.11 7.36 -4.62
N TYR A 34 -3.32 7.32 -5.20
CA TYR A 34 -3.61 7.95 -6.49
C TYR A 34 -3.32 9.46 -6.46
N ASN A 35 -3.81 10.16 -5.44
CA ASN A 35 -3.62 11.60 -5.26
C ASN A 35 -2.14 11.96 -5.08
N SER A 36 -1.36 11.10 -4.40
CA SER A 36 0.09 11.27 -4.27
C SER A 36 0.78 11.20 -5.64
N ILE A 37 0.45 10.19 -6.46
CA ILE A 37 1.00 10.05 -7.82
C ILE A 37 0.58 11.22 -8.72
N MET A 38 -0.65 11.72 -8.57
CA MET A 38 -1.14 12.89 -9.33
C MET A 38 -0.44 14.21 -8.96
N LYS A 39 0.21 14.29 -7.79
CA LYS A 39 1.05 15.42 -7.39
C LYS A 39 2.48 15.34 -7.95
N CYS A 40 2.88 14.18 -8.48
CA CYS A 40 4.18 14.00 -9.12
C CYS A 40 4.17 14.51 -10.57
N ASP A 41 5.37 14.76 -11.10
CA ASP A 41 5.57 15.06 -12.53
C ASP A 41 4.97 13.96 -13.40
N VAL A 42 4.35 14.35 -14.52
CA VAL A 42 3.68 13.43 -15.45
C VAL A 42 4.63 12.36 -15.98
N ASP A 43 5.90 12.69 -16.19
CA ASP A 43 6.89 11.80 -16.79
C ASP A 43 7.23 10.60 -15.89
N ILE A 44 7.11 10.75 -14.57
CA ILE A 44 7.43 9.68 -13.61
C ILE A 44 6.22 8.86 -13.17
N ARG A 45 4.98 9.30 -13.46
CA ARG A 45 3.76 8.63 -12.95
C ARG A 45 3.65 7.19 -13.41
N LYS A 46 4.04 6.91 -14.66
CA LYS A 46 4.04 5.56 -15.22
C LYS A 46 4.90 4.61 -14.39
N ASP A 47 6.08 5.06 -13.98
CA ASP A 47 7.00 4.26 -13.18
C ASP A 47 6.49 4.09 -11.75
N LEU A 48 5.88 5.12 -11.17
CA LEU A 48 5.26 5.03 -9.84
C LEU A 48 4.11 4.00 -9.82
N TYR A 49 3.24 4.00 -10.82
CA TYR A 49 2.15 3.02 -10.94
C TYR A 49 2.65 1.59 -11.15
N ALA A 50 3.76 1.41 -11.87
CA ALA A 50 4.35 0.10 -12.13
C ALA A 50 5.18 -0.45 -10.95
N ASN A 51 5.44 0.37 -9.92
CA ASN A 51 6.33 0.02 -8.81
C ASN A 51 5.76 0.40 -7.43
N THR A 52 4.46 0.20 -7.22
CA THR A 52 3.84 0.45 -5.90
C THR A 52 4.14 -0.72 -4.94
N VAL A 53 4.88 -0.45 -3.86
CA VAL A 53 5.29 -1.47 -2.88
C VAL A 53 4.50 -1.34 -1.58
N LEU A 54 3.90 -2.43 -1.11
CA LEU A 54 3.26 -2.50 0.21
C LEU A 54 4.28 -2.92 1.26
N SER A 55 4.36 -2.15 2.35
CA SER A 55 5.23 -2.43 3.49
C SER A 55 4.51 -2.16 4.82
N GLY A 56 4.95 -2.82 5.89
CA GLY A 56 4.42 -2.63 7.25
C GLY A 56 3.31 -3.62 7.63
N GLY A 57 3.10 -3.78 8.95
CA GLY A 57 2.22 -4.81 9.52
C GLY A 57 0.75 -4.72 9.08
N THR A 58 0.20 -3.51 8.94
CA THR A 58 -1.19 -3.31 8.49
C THR A 58 -1.42 -3.82 7.06
N THR A 59 -0.39 -3.87 6.21
CA THR A 59 -0.50 -4.40 4.85
C THR A 59 -0.52 -5.93 4.78
N MET A 60 -0.54 -6.61 5.94
CA MET A 60 -0.60 -8.07 6.03
C MET A 60 -2.02 -8.64 5.95
N TYR A 61 -3.07 -7.81 5.90
CA TYR A 61 -4.44 -8.29 5.70
C TYR A 61 -4.54 -9.13 4.41
N PRO A 62 -5.12 -10.35 4.48
CA PRO A 62 -5.33 -11.17 3.28
C PRO A 62 -6.17 -10.43 2.23
N GLY A 63 -5.75 -10.49 0.97
CA GLY A 63 -6.45 -9.84 -0.16
C GLY A 63 -6.25 -8.33 -0.28
N ILE A 64 -5.49 -7.67 0.61
CA ILE A 64 -5.29 -6.21 0.53
C ILE A 64 -4.53 -5.79 -0.73
N ALA A 65 -3.58 -6.60 -1.21
CA ALA A 65 -2.84 -6.34 -2.45
C ALA A 65 -3.77 -6.40 -3.67
N ASP A 66 -4.63 -7.41 -3.75
CA ASP A 66 -5.61 -7.57 -4.83
C ASP A 66 -6.65 -6.44 -4.80
N ARG A 67 -7.11 -6.05 -3.60
CA ARG A 67 -8.00 -4.90 -3.42
C ARG A 67 -7.33 -3.61 -3.91
N MET A 68 -6.09 -3.35 -3.51
CA MET A 68 -5.35 -2.16 -3.94
C MET A 68 -5.14 -2.15 -5.45
N GLN A 69 -4.79 -3.29 -6.05
CA GLN A 69 -4.64 -3.45 -7.48
C GLN A 69 -5.93 -3.11 -8.22
N LYS A 70 -7.08 -3.60 -7.75
CA LYS A 70 -8.40 -3.31 -8.31
C LYS A 70 -8.72 -1.81 -8.23
N GLU A 71 -8.59 -1.21 -7.05
CA GLU A 71 -8.96 0.20 -6.83
C GLU A 71 -8.08 1.16 -7.64
N ILE A 72 -6.76 0.96 -7.65
CA ILE A 72 -5.85 1.82 -8.43
C ILE A 72 -6.08 1.65 -9.93
N THR A 73 -6.38 0.43 -10.41
CA THR A 73 -6.73 0.20 -11.83
C THR A 73 -8.01 0.93 -12.23
N ALA A 74 -8.98 1.09 -11.32
CA ALA A 74 -10.20 1.84 -11.58
C ALA A 74 -9.98 3.36 -11.64
N LEU A 75 -9.02 3.88 -10.89
CA LEU A 75 -8.72 5.32 -10.83
C LEU A 75 -7.71 5.79 -11.89
N ALA A 76 -6.74 4.94 -12.24
CA ALA A 76 -5.67 5.30 -13.16
C ALA A 76 -6.13 5.26 -14.63
N PRO A 77 -5.49 6.05 -15.53
CA PRO A 77 -5.74 5.95 -16.97
C PRO A 77 -5.48 4.54 -17.49
N SER A 78 -6.31 4.06 -18.43
CA SER A 78 -6.23 2.70 -18.98
C SER A 78 -4.91 2.36 -19.70
N THR A 79 -4.12 3.37 -20.05
CA THR A 79 -2.79 3.22 -20.64
C THR A 79 -1.70 2.90 -19.62
N MET A 80 -1.97 3.10 -18.32
CA MET A 80 -1.01 2.86 -17.24
C MET A 80 -1.01 1.38 -16.84
N LYS A 81 0.19 0.78 -16.79
CA LYS A 81 0.35 -0.56 -16.22
C LYS A 81 0.45 -0.45 -14.70
N ILE A 82 -0.55 -0.95 -14.00
CA ILE A 82 -0.59 -0.94 -12.54
C ILE A 82 0.01 -2.23 -12.00
N LYS A 83 0.97 -2.14 -11.07
CA LYS A 83 1.56 -3.30 -10.39
C LYS A 83 1.74 -3.02 -8.91
N ILE A 84 1.02 -3.78 -8.09
CA ILE A 84 1.19 -3.81 -6.64
C ILE A 84 2.17 -4.92 -6.25
N ILE A 85 3.22 -4.57 -5.52
CA ILE A 85 4.27 -5.48 -5.05
C ILE A 85 4.09 -5.66 -3.54
N ALA A 86 3.78 -6.88 -3.11
CA ALA A 86 3.54 -7.20 -1.70
C ALA A 86 4.38 -8.42 -1.28
N PRO A 87 5.65 -8.24 -0.90
CA PRO A 87 6.51 -9.34 -0.45
C PRO A 87 5.92 -10.10 0.76
N PRO A 88 6.17 -11.41 0.93
CA PRO A 88 5.69 -12.16 2.10
C PRO A 88 6.19 -11.58 3.44
N GLU A 89 7.44 -11.16 3.50
CA GLU A 89 8.13 -10.59 4.66
C GLU A 89 7.90 -9.08 4.83
N ARG A 90 6.93 -8.49 4.10
CA ARG A 90 6.74 -7.04 4.01
C ARG A 90 6.49 -6.30 5.32
N LYS A 91 6.08 -7.00 6.38
CA LYS A 91 5.99 -6.41 7.72
C LYS A 91 7.34 -5.95 8.26
N TYR A 92 8.45 -6.51 7.76
CA TYR A 92 9.81 -6.19 8.14
C TYR A 92 10.59 -5.46 7.03
N SER A 93 9.97 -5.10 5.90
CA SER A 93 10.67 -4.49 4.76
C SER A 93 11.51 -3.28 5.13
N VAL A 94 11.02 -2.44 6.05
CA VAL A 94 11.76 -1.25 6.51
C VAL A 94 13.05 -1.64 7.24
N TRP A 95 12.97 -2.63 8.15
CA TRP A 95 14.13 -3.12 8.88
C TRP A 95 15.13 -3.82 7.95
N ILE A 96 14.63 -4.66 7.04
CA ILE A 96 15.46 -5.34 6.02
C ILE A 96 16.19 -4.31 5.15
N GLY A 97 15.47 -3.28 4.68
CA GLY A 97 16.06 -2.19 3.90
C GLY A 97 17.16 -1.45 4.66
N GLY A 98 16.94 -1.16 5.95
CA GLY A 98 17.97 -0.56 6.82
C GLY A 98 19.19 -1.46 7.00
N SER A 99 18.99 -2.76 7.21
CA SER A 99 20.09 -3.74 7.33
C SER A 99 20.91 -3.84 6.04
N ILE A 100 20.26 -3.81 4.87
CA ILE A 100 20.94 -3.82 3.57
C ILE A 100 21.73 -2.52 3.39
N LEU A 101 21.08 -1.36 3.61
CA LEU A 101 21.69 -0.04 3.45
C LEU A 101 22.94 0.11 4.32
N ALA A 102 22.87 -0.27 5.60
CA ALA A 102 24.01 -0.19 6.53
C ALA A 102 25.20 -1.08 6.11
N SER A 103 24.94 -2.12 5.31
CA SER A 103 25.95 -3.05 4.80
C SER A 103 26.61 -2.57 3.50
N LEU A 104 26.14 -1.48 2.89
CA LEU A 104 26.74 -0.94 1.66
C LEU A 104 28.02 -0.15 1.96
N SER A 105 29.06 -0.34 1.15
CA SER A 105 30.32 0.42 1.28
C SER A 105 30.11 1.92 1.10
N THR A 106 29.20 2.33 0.24
CA THR A 106 28.82 3.73 0.02
C THR A 106 28.17 4.37 1.24
N PHE A 107 27.49 3.58 2.08
CA PHE A 107 26.89 4.09 3.31
C PHE A 107 27.95 4.46 4.35
N GLN A 108 29.11 3.79 4.35
CA GLN A 108 30.22 4.12 5.26
C GLN A 108 30.90 5.45 4.92
N GLN A 109 30.66 5.99 3.72
CA GLN A 109 31.22 7.26 3.25
C GLN A 109 30.24 8.43 3.39
N MET A 110 29.03 8.17 3.89
CA MET A 110 27.96 9.16 4.09
C MET A 110 28.11 9.80 5.47
#